data_AF-A0ABD2YNA8-F1
#
_entry.id   AF-A0ABD2YNA8-F1
#
_cell.length_a   1.000
_cell.length_b   1.000
_cell.length_c   1.000
_cell.angle_alpha   90.00
_cell.angle_beta   90.00
_cell.angle_gamma   90.00
#
_symmetry.space_group_name_H-M   'P 1'
#
loop_
_entity.id
_entity.type
_entity.pdbx_description
1 polymer ?
#
loop_
_entity_poly.entity_id
_entity_poly.type
_entity_poly.pdbx_seq_one_letter_code
_entity_poly.pdbx_strand_id
1 'polypeptide(L)'
;MAKNSGECCSCSCGCGAKKLKCKLANSDSEVGRNDNLGLEKKLSRENRLELGRLFQGAQDLHGITRLIRKIIGNGAYDFTRAILRTSLLASCVSACQSQKMIHADTVTVMAQSFHFLCQGNEYRASYTVPKIQIQLSTFKTFLDLAGKHLTGKDFTEAFDAACFPLTLFASSFDPRWASSPSTIGTQGLLVLLIDSGADSVNQWLLQASRFGSTELVRNLLQIALRNSLDIDVDLASGFASHYGKMDTMECLVEEGNAMAFLGPLMRAAERGCTPVVQRFVRKGCRDMELCLSLTAATSCNQVEVAAYLLPHAPKHVLAALSIEILKVTAERSGGSLDGVSFLLRSDFLDNIARSNDKSVAPEMRAFLQEHWSEAAFLLGLRQVQEHHVNLVRIIKWGESPICLRDLPGALRVAIAYLPLYRKCLKAGGSLLSQRLRGQLVDAVRRLGCMELKKASHRRQLLVVLEHHLPSFLVNPS
;
A
#
# COMPACT_ATOMS: atom_id res chain seq x y z
N MET A 1 -0.83 50.95 0.84
CA MET A 1 -0.32 50.70 2.21
C MET A 1 -0.96 49.42 2.71
N ALA A 2 -0.12 48.41 2.95
CA ALA A 2 -0.51 47.03 3.17
C ALA A 2 -0.54 46.67 4.67
N LYS A 3 -1.41 45.74 5.05
CA LYS A 3 -1.17 44.70 6.07
C LYS A 3 -2.22 43.58 5.93
N ASN A 4 -1.79 42.49 5.28
CA ASN A 4 -2.35 41.13 5.32
C ASN A 4 -2.09 40.55 6.73
N SER A 5 -3.03 39.88 7.42
CA SER A 5 -3.56 38.50 7.21
C SER A 5 -2.42 37.47 7.03
N GLY A 6 -2.32 36.39 7.78
CA GLY A 6 -3.29 35.65 8.58
C GLY A 6 -2.86 34.19 8.42
N GLU A 7 -2.24 33.64 9.46
CA GLU A 7 -1.86 32.23 9.57
C GLU A 7 -3.11 31.34 9.48
N CYS A 8 -3.05 30.24 8.72
CA CYS A 8 -3.23 28.88 9.25
C CYS A 8 -3.30 27.80 8.17
N CYS A 9 -2.60 26.69 8.48
CA CYS A 9 -2.81 25.32 8.01
C CYS A 9 -2.58 24.98 6.53
N SER A 10 -1.30 25.04 6.13
CA SER A 10 -0.78 24.22 5.04
C SER A 10 -0.51 22.78 5.52
N CYS A 11 -1.43 21.84 5.26
CA CYS A 11 -1.14 20.41 5.35
C CYS A 11 -0.30 19.97 4.14
N SER A 12 0.99 20.33 4.18
CA SER A 12 2.04 19.65 3.44
C SER A 12 2.19 18.25 4.01
N CYS A 13 1.52 17.25 3.42
CA CYS A 13 1.92 15.86 3.63
C CYS A 13 3.13 15.58 2.73
N GLY A 14 4.25 16.21 3.07
CA GLY A 14 5.55 15.77 2.64
C GLY A 14 5.84 14.43 3.28
N CYS A 15 5.43 13.33 2.66
CA CYS A 15 6.09 12.04 2.85
C CYS A 15 7.47 12.14 2.20
N GLY A 16 8.34 12.93 2.82
CA GLY A 16 9.77 12.79 2.64
C GLY A 16 10.09 11.36 2.96
N ALA A 17 10.43 10.58 1.94
CA ALA A 17 11.25 9.40 2.09
C ALA A 17 12.56 9.85 2.74
N LYS A 18 12.56 10.00 4.07
CA LYS A 18 13.78 9.88 4.85
C LYS A 18 14.22 8.46 4.57
N LYS A 19 15.12 8.31 3.59
CA LYS A 19 16.04 7.18 3.50
C LYS A 19 16.45 6.91 4.95
N LEU A 20 15.98 5.79 5.50
CA LEU A 20 16.62 5.17 6.65
C LEU A 20 17.99 4.74 6.12
N LYS A 21 18.90 5.71 6.11
CA LYS A 21 20.29 5.54 5.81
C LYS A 21 20.81 4.83 7.05
N CYS A 22 21.02 3.51 6.95
CA CYS A 22 21.86 2.79 7.90
C CYS A 22 23.15 3.60 8.03
N LYS A 23 23.32 4.30 9.15
CA LYS A 23 24.60 4.88 9.54
C LYS A 23 25.48 3.69 9.94
N LEU A 24 26.16 3.08 8.98
CA LEU A 24 27.49 2.54 9.24
C LEU A 24 28.37 3.76 9.53
N ALA A 25 28.61 4.03 10.82
CA ALA A 25 29.62 4.99 11.20
C ALA A 25 30.99 4.30 11.01
N ASN A 26 31.64 4.60 9.88
CA ASN A 26 33.10 4.58 9.82
C ASN A 26 33.56 5.81 10.60
N SER A 27 34.28 5.58 11.69
CA SER A 27 35.12 6.61 12.32
C SER A 27 36.54 6.06 12.36
N ASP A 28 37.29 6.40 11.31
CA ASP A 28 38.75 6.49 11.37
C ASP A 28 39.09 7.77 12.14
N SER A 29 39.79 7.61 13.26
CA SER A 29 40.59 8.67 13.85
C SER A 29 41.79 8.04 14.54
N GLU A 30 42.96 8.18 13.92
CA GLU A 30 44.25 7.92 14.56
C GLU A 30 44.64 9.01 15.57
N VAL A 31 45.49 8.58 16.50
CA VAL A 31 46.44 9.32 17.36
C VAL A 31 45.99 9.68 18.78
N GLY A 32 46.63 9.03 19.77
CA GLY A 32 46.80 9.56 21.13
C GLY A 32 46.92 8.51 22.23
N ARG A 33 48.16 8.17 22.62
CA ARG A 33 48.60 7.18 23.62
C ARG A 33 47.92 7.20 25.01
N ASN A 34 47.80 5.96 25.53
CA ASN A 34 47.85 5.48 26.93
C ASN A 34 46.94 6.13 27.99
N ASP A 35 46.04 5.32 28.55
CA ASP A 35 46.22 4.84 29.92
C ASP A 35 45.32 3.62 30.22
N ASN A 36 45.84 2.73 31.08
CA ASN A 36 45.37 1.39 31.39
C ASN A 36 43.88 1.31 31.82
N LEU A 37 43.04 0.73 30.96
CA LEU A 37 41.71 0.22 31.33
C LEU A 37 41.64 -1.26 30.97
N GLY A 38 41.26 -2.07 31.96
CA GLY A 38 41.41 -3.53 31.99
C GLY A 38 41.01 -4.22 30.69
N LEU A 39 41.89 -5.12 30.22
CA LEU A 39 41.66 -6.04 29.11
C LEU A 39 40.34 -6.79 29.33
N GLU A 40 39.27 -6.34 28.67
CA GLU A 40 38.07 -7.14 28.48
C GLU A 40 38.49 -8.44 27.78
N LYS A 41 38.45 -9.55 28.52
CA LYS A 41 38.86 -10.86 28.02
C LYS A 41 37.86 -11.35 26.97
N LYS A 42 38.13 -11.06 25.70
CA LYS A 42 37.41 -11.62 24.56
C LYS A 42 37.65 -13.13 24.46
N LEU A 43 36.58 -13.91 24.47
CA LEU A 43 36.61 -15.36 24.25
C LEU A 43 37.07 -15.69 22.82
N SER A 44 37.93 -16.69 22.67
CA SER A 44 38.41 -17.17 21.37
C SER A 44 37.25 -17.61 20.47
N ARG A 45 37.38 -17.47 19.15
CA ARG A 45 36.37 -17.91 18.16
C ARG A 45 35.96 -19.37 18.35
N GLU A 46 36.90 -20.22 18.73
CA GLU A 46 36.70 -21.65 18.95
C GLU A 46 35.81 -21.93 20.16
N ASN A 47 36.07 -21.27 21.30
CA ASN A 47 35.23 -21.36 22.49
C ASN A 47 33.81 -20.82 22.24
N ARG A 48 33.66 -19.80 21.37
CA ARG A 48 32.34 -19.29 20.93
C ARG A 48 31.55 -20.34 20.14
N LEU A 49 32.22 -21.08 19.26
CA LEU A 49 31.61 -22.13 18.44
C LEU A 49 31.30 -23.39 19.26
N GLU A 50 32.16 -23.78 20.20
CA GLU A 50 31.94 -24.92 21.10
C GLU A 50 30.75 -24.66 22.04
N LEU A 51 30.63 -23.44 22.56
CA LEU A 51 29.47 -23.06 23.36
C LEU A 51 28.18 -23.03 22.51
N GLY A 52 28.23 -22.48 21.29
CA GLY A 52 27.10 -22.54 20.35
C GLY A 52 26.62 -23.98 20.08
N ARG A 53 27.57 -24.92 19.95
CA ARG A 53 27.26 -26.35 19.83
C ARG A 53 26.64 -26.94 21.10
N LEU A 54 27.08 -26.53 22.28
CA LEU A 54 26.50 -26.97 23.56
C LEU A 54 25.06 -26.46 23.74
N PHE A 55 24.76 -25.20 23.37
CA PHE A 55 23.39 -24.67 23.35
C PHE A 55 22.47 -25.41 22.35
N GLN A 56 23.06 -26.04 21.33
CA GLN A 56 22.33 -26.78 20.29
C GLN A 56 22.17 -28.29 20.61
N GLY A 57 23.04 -28.84 21.44
CA GLY A 57 23.19 -30.29 21.67
C GLY A 57 22.93 -30.80 23.10
N ALA A 58 22.85 -29.94 24.11
CA ALA A 58 22.85 -30.39 25.50
C ALA A 58 21.48 -30.89 26.00
N GLN A 59 21.50 -32.02 26.71
CA GLN A 59 20.38 -32.57 27.50
C GLN A 59 20.41 -32.13 28.97
N ASP A 60 21.46 -31.43 29.43
CA ASP A 60 21.65 -31.06 30.84
C ASP A 60 21.79 -29.54 31.05
N LEU A 61 20.76 -28.95 31.66
CA LEU A 61 20.65 -27.53 32.02
C LEU A 61 21.69 -27.13 33.08
N HIS A 62 22.09 -28.05 33.96
CA HIS A 62 22.97 -27.76 35.09
C HIS A 62 24.41 -27.48 34.62
N GLY A 63 24.93 -28.30 33.70
CA GLY A 63 26.25 -28.10 33.10
C GLY A 63 26.36 -26.76 32.35
N ILE A 64 25.34 -26.41 31.58
CA ILE A 64 25.31 -25.15 30.82
C ILE A 64 25.30 -23.93 31.76
N THR A 65 24.49 -24.00 32.82
CA THR A 65 24.39 -22.93 33.83
C THR A 65 25.74 -22.67 34.52
N ARG A 66 26.48 -23.72 34.86
CA ARG A 66 27.81 -23.61 35.47
C ARG A 66 28.83 -22.94 34.54
N LEU A 67 28.76 -23.24 33.25
CA LEU A 67 29.64 -22.67 32.24
C LEU A 67 29.32 -21.20 31.96
N ILE A 68 28.04 -20.83 31.84
CA ILE A 68 27.59 -19.44 31.74
C ILE A 68 28.13 -18.62 32.92
N ARG A 69 27.97 -19.13 34.15
CA ARG A 69 28.48 -18.47 35.36
C ARG A 69 29.99 -18.24 35.32
N LYS A 70 30.75 -19.22 34.80
CA LYS A 70 32.21 -19.10 34.65
C LYS A 70 32.59 -18.06 33.59
N ILE A 71 31.83 -17.94 32.51
CA ILE A 71 32.10 -16.98 31.43
C ILE A 71 31.80 -15.56 31.90
N ILE A 72 30.64 -15.33 32.50
CA ILE A 72 30.26 -14.02 33.07
C ILE A 72 31.24 -13.64 34.20
N GLY A 73 31.54 -14.58 35.11
CA GLY A 73 32.48 -14.36 36.21
C GLY A 73 33.92 -14.06 35.79
N ASN A 74 34.28 -14.31 34.52
CA ASN A 74 35.57 -13.93 33.95
C ASN A 74 35.54 -12.60 33.17
N GLY A 75 34.43 -11.85 33.23
CA GLY A 75 34.30 -10.50 32.66
C GLY A 75 34.09 -10.46 31.14
N ALA A 76 33.60 -11.54 30.51
CA ALA A 76 33.40 -11.61 29.07
C ALA A 76 32.05 -11.00 28.63
N TYR A 77 31.86 -9.69 28.84
CA TYR A 77 30.58 -9.00 28.57
C TYR A 77 30.25 -8.89 27.08
N ASP A 78 31.26 -8.70 26.22
CA ASP A 78 31.11 -8.74 24.76
C ASP A 78 30.57 -10.09 24.25
N PHE A 79 30.89 -11.17 24.97
CA PHE A 79 30.41 -12.50 24.62
C PHE A 79 28.93 -12.69 24.97
N THR A 80 28.47 -12.09 26.07
CA THR A 80 27.06 -12.01 26.41
C THR A 80 26.27 -11.36 25.26
N ARG A 81 26.82 -10.27 24.71
CA ARG A 81 26.28 -9.55 23.54
C ARG A 81 26.30 -10.38 22.26
N ALA A 82 27.36 -11.15 22.02
CA ALA A 82 27.48 -12.03 20.87
C ALA A 82 26.47 -13.19 20.89
N ILE A 83 26.25 -13.82 22.06
CA ILE A 83 25.23 -14.87 22.24
C ILE A 83 23.85 -14.31 21.92
N LEU A 84 23.53 -13.13 22.46
CA LEU A 84 22.26 -12.46 22.25
C LEU A 84 21.98 -12.15 20.78
N ARG A 85 23.02 -11.98 19.94
CA ARG A 85 22.86 -11.63 18.51
C ARG A 85 23.01 -12.78 17.54
N THR A 86 23.67 -13.89 17.90
CA THR A 86 24.13 -14.86 16.88
C THR A 86 23.87 -16.33 17.15
N SER A 87 23.96 -16.86 18.39
CA SER A 87 23.89 -18.32 18.59
C SER A 87 22.47 -18.79 18.88
N LEU A 88 21.75 -18.13 19.79
CA LEU A 88 20.39 -18.54 20.12
C LEU A 88 19.36 -17.99 19.13
N LEU A 89 19.52 -16.74 18.69
CA LEU A 89 18.67 -16.16 17.66
C LEU A 89 18.75 -16.96 16.36
N ALA A 90 19.96 -17.37 15.94
CA ALA A 90 20.11 -18.21 14.76
C ALA A 90 19.48 -19.60 14.94
N SER A 91 19.62 -20.23 16.12
CA SER A 91 18.97 -21.51 16.41
C SER A 91 17.44 -21.42 16.44
N CYS A 92 16.87 -20.37 17.02
CA CYS A 92 15.43 -20.13 17.06
C CYS A 92 14.86 -19.76 15.68
N VAL A 93 15.58 -18.96 14.88
CA VAL A 93 15.21 -18.62 13.50
C VAL A 93 15.41 -19.81 12.55
N SER A 94 16.37 -20.70 12.82
CA SER A 94 16.65 -21.91 12.02
C SER A 94 15.54 -22.95 12.14
N ALA A 95 14.94 -23.04 13.33
CA ALA A 95 13.74 -23.86 13.54
C ALA A 95 12.52 -23.39 12.72
N CYS A 96 12.53 -22.16 12.18
CA CYS A 96 11.46 -21.63 11.31
C CYS A 96 11.57 -22.06 9.84
N GLN A 97 12.64 -22.76 9.42
CA GLN A 97 12.82 -23.20 8.03
C GLN A 97 12.25 -24.61 7.80
N SER A 98 11.00 -24.70 7.36
CA SER A 98 10.49 -25.92 6.71
C SER A 98 10.61 -25.81 5.19
N GLN A 99 11.61 -26.53 4.66
CA GLN A 99 11.66 -27.18 3.34
C GLN A 99 11.38 -26.34 2.06
N LYS A 100 12.48 -26.12 1.31
CA LYS A 100 12.67 -25.56 -0.04
C LYS A 100 12.78 -24.02 -0.13
N MET A 101 13.99 -23.55 -0.41
CA MET A 101 14.20 -22.26 -1.07
C MET A 101 15.27 -22.36 -2.17
N ILE A 102 14.91 -21.85 -3.36
CA ILE A 102 15.77 -21.69 -4.54
C ILE A 102 16.38 -20.27 -4.52
N HIS A 103 17.61 -20.17 -5.03
CA HIS A 103 18.58 -19.05 -5.01
C HIS A 103 18.09 -17.64 -5.44
N ALA A 104 18.66 -16.61 -4.79
CA ALA A 104 19.32 -15.45 -5.44
C ALA A 104 20.08 -14.54 -4.45
N ASP A 105 21.10 -13.84 -4.97
CA ASP A 105 22.33 -13.45 -4.28
C ASP A 105 22.37 -12.06 -3.64
N THR A 106 22.57 -12.07 -2.33
CA THR A 106 23.14 -11.09 -1.36
C THR A 106 22.64 -11.51 0.04
N VAL A 107 21.39 -12.00 0.07
CA VAL A 107 20.80 -12.83 1.13
C VAL A 107 21.63 -14.10 1.35
N THR A 108 22.27 -14.62 0.29
CA THR A 108 23.14 -15.80 0.35
C THR A 108 24.29 -15.65 1.31
N VAL A 109 24.82 -14.47 1.66
CA VAL A 109 25.93 -14.39 2.64
C VAL A 109 25.45 -14.51 4.08
N MET A 110 24.29 -13.92 4.42
CA MET A 110 23.65 -14.12 5.73
C MET A 110 23.03 -15.52 5.83
N ALA A 111 22.40 -16.00 4.76
CA ALA A 111 21.92 -17.37 4.64
C ALA A 111 23.07 -18.39 4.57
N GLN A 112 24.25 -18.06 4.03
CA GLN A 112 25.45 -18.92 4.04
C GLN A 112 26.10 -18.94 5.41
N SER A 113 26.10 -17.85 6.16
CA SER A 113 26.55 -17.85 7.56
C SER A 113 25.62 -18.70 8.44
N PHE A 114 24.33 -18.71 8.10
CA PHE A 114 23.30 -19.58 8.66
C PHE A 114 23.44 -21.04 8.18
N HIS A 115 23.80 -21.26 6.92
CA HIS A 115 24.01 -22.56 6.27
C HIS A 115 25.33 -23.24 6.69
N PHE A 116 26.38 -22.46 6.97
CA PHE A 116 27.67 -22.96 7.46
C PHE A 116 27.55 -23.56 8.87
N LEU A 117 26.59 -23.09 9.68
CA LEU A 117 26.23 -23.72 10.96
C LEU A 117 25.27 -24.92 10.78
N CYS A 118 24.56 -25.02 9.66
CA CYS A 118 23.69 -26.15 9.32
C CYS A 118 24.44 -27.34 8.68
N GLN A 119 25.59 -27.13 8.05
CA GLN A 119 26.41 -28.21 7.49
C GLN A 119 27.20 -29.01 8.54
N GLY A 120 26.85 -28.88 9.82
CA GLY A 120 27.44 -29.61 10.94
C GLY A 120 26.55 -30.70 11.54
N ASN A 121 25.63 -31.33 10.79
CA ASN A 121 25.27 -32.76 10.93
C ASN A 121 24.08 -33.12 10.02
N GLU A 122 24.32 -34.06 9.12
CA GLU A 122 23.30 -34.80 8.39
C GLU A 122 22.44 -35.63 9.35
N TYR A 123 21.41 -35.09 9.98
CA TYR A 123 20.27 -35.91 10.43
C TYR A 123 19.04 -35.02 10.53
N ARG A 124 17.95 -35.46 9.89
CA ARG A 124 16.58 -34.98 10.10
C ARG A 124 16.31 -34.76 11.60
N ALA A 125 16.48 -33.54 12.09
CA ALA A 125 16.06 -33.18 13.44
C ALA A 125 14.66 -32.58 13.35
N SER A 126 13.65 -33.43 13.51
CA SER A 126 12.34 -32.96 13.95
C SER A 126 12.54 -32.22 15.28
N TYR A 127 12.41 -30.90 15.30
CA TYR A 127 12.48 -30.10 16.52
C TYR A 127 11.30 -30.47 17.42
N THR A 128 11.52 -31.35 18.39
CA THR A 128 10.51 -31.74 19.38
C THR A 128 10.34 -30.64 20.43
N VAL A 129 9.09 -30.35 20.82
CA VAL A 129 8.71 -29.35 21.86
C VAL A 129 9.62 -29.34 23.11
N PRO A 130 10.05 -30.48 23.68
CA PRO A 130 10.94 -30.48 24.85
C PRO A 130 12.30 -29.82 24.61
N LYS A 131 12.84 -29.90 23.38
CA LYS A 131 14.14 -29.31 23.03
C LYS A 131 14.06 -27.77 23.00
N ILE A 132 12.97 -27.24 22.46
CA ILE A 132 12.70 -25.79 22.43
C ILE A 132 12.52 -25.26 23.85
N GLN A 133 11.82 -26.00 24.71
CA GLN A 133 11.64 -25.62 26.11
C GLN A 133 12.96 -25.57 26.89
N ILE A 134 13.85 -26.54 26.69
CA ILE A 134 15.20 -26.54 27.30
C ILE A 134 16.02 -25.34 26.80
N GLN A 135 15.93 -25.01 25.51
CA GLN A 135 16.64 -23.85 24.95
C GLN A 135 16.13 -22.53 25.55
N LEU A 136 14.81 -22.37 25.68
CA LEU A 136 14.20 -21.20 26.33
C LEU A 136 14.54 -21.11 27.81
N SER A 137 14.52 -22.22 28.56
CA SER A 137 14.87 -22.22 29.99
C SER A 137 16.35 -21.91 30.21
N THR A 138 17.22 -22.44 29.34
CA THR A 138 18.65 -22.13 29.36
C THR A 138 18.88 -20.66 29.07
N PHE A 139 18.16 -20.10 28.09
CA PHE A 139 18.26 -18.69 27.76
C PHE A 139 17.76 -17.79 28.89
N LYS A 140 16.63 -18.12 29.50
CA LYS A 140 16.14 -17.40 30.67
C LYS A 140 17.18 -17.40 31.80
N THR A 141 17.75 -18.56 32.10
CA THR A 141 18.82 -18.68 33.11
C THR A 141 20.04 -17.83 32.75
N PHE A 142 20.40 -17.76 31.47
CA PHE A 142 21.45 -16.88 30.99
C PHE A 142 21.11 -15.41 31.23
N LEU A 143 19.89 -14.97 30.88
CA LEU A 143 19.42 -13.60 31.12
C LEU A 143 19.45 -13.24 32.60
N ASP A 144 18.99 -14.15 33.47
CA ASP A 144 18.99 -13.95 34.93
C ASP A 144 20.42 -13.77 35.49
N LEU A 145 21.40 -14.50 34.94
CA LEU A 145 22.81 -14.40 35.35
C LEU A 145 23.51 -13.18 34.75
N ALA A 146 23.17 -12.81 33.52
CA ALA A 146 23.81 -11.74 32.77
C ALA A 146 23.17 -10.37 32.98
N GLY A 147 21.92 -10.31 33.47
CA GLY A 147 21.08 -9.11 33.48
C GLY A 147 21.70 -7.88 34.15
N LYS A 148 22.59 -8.08 35.14
CA LYS A 148 23.33 -6.97 35.79
C LYS A 148 24.33 -6.25 34.88
N HIS A 149 24.70 -6.88 33.76
CA HIS A 149 25.69 -6.39 32.80
C HIS A 149 25.06 -6.05 31.44
N LEU A 150 23.73 -6.16 31.33
CA LEU A 150 22.99 -5.90 30.11
C LEU A 150 22.09 -4.68 30.30
N THR A 151 21.94 -3.89 29.25
CA THR A 151 21.06 -2.72 29.25
C THR A 151 19.84 -2.98 28.38
N GLY A 152 18.77 -2.18 28.56
CA GLY A 152 17.59 -2.19 27.67
C GLY A 152 17.98 -2.15 26.19
N LYS A 153 19.00 -1.36 25.84
CA LYS A 153 19.52 -1.27 24.45
C LYS A 153 20.05 -2.59 23.91
N ASP A 154 20.69 -3.40 24.75
CA ASP A 154 21.22 -4.70 24.33
C ASP A 154 20.08 -5.70 24.08
N PHE A 155 19.02 -5.64 24.88
CA PHE A 155 17.80 -6.42 24.66
C PHE A 155 17.04 -5.97 23.42
N THR A 156 16.91 -4.66 23.20
CA THR A 156 16.30 -4.09 21.98
C THR A 156 17.06 -4.52 20.73
N GLU A 157 18.40 -4.47 20.74
CA GLU A 157 19.18 -4.89 19.57
C GLU A 157 19.12 -6.40 19.31
N ALA A 158 19.04 -7.22 20.36
CA ALA A 158 18.80 -8.65 20.23
C ALA A 158 17.40 -8.94 19.67
N PHE A 159 16.39 -8.20 20.14
CA PHE A 159 15.03 -8.28 19.63
C PHE A 159 14.96 -7.89 18.16
N ASP A 160 15.64 -6.81 17.77
CA ASP A 160 15.74 -6.35 16.39
C ASP A 160 16.38 -7.41 15.49
N ALA A 161 17.48 -8.00 15.93
CA ALA A 161 18.17 -9.07 15.21
C ALA A 161 17.29 -10.32 15.05
N ALA A 162 16.39 -10.60 16.00
CA ALA A 162 15.44 -11.70 15.91
C ALA A 162 14.32 -11.42 14.91
N CYS A 163 13.77 -10.20 14.94
CA CYS A 163 12.62 -9.81 14.11
C CYS A 163 12.98 -9.53 12.65
N PHE A 164 14.21 -9.12 12.36
CA PHE A 164 14.67 -8.79 11.00
C PHE A 164 14.48 -9.94 9.99
N PRO A 165 14.99 -11.17 10.22
CA PRO A 165 14.79 -12.27 9.28
C PRO A 165 13.31 -12.68 9.19
N LEU A 166 12.57 -12.67 10.30
CA LEU A 166 11.14 -12.99 10.32
C LEU A 166 10.28 -11.99 9.52
N THR A 167 10.76 -10.75 9.37
CA THR A 167 10.11 -9.71 8.59
C THR A 167 10.45 -9.80 7.11
N LEU A 168 11.73 -9.93 6.76
CA LEU A 168 12.17 -9.91 5.36
C LEU A 168 11.85 -11.19 4.60
N PHE A 169 11.86 -12.34 5.28
CA PHE A 169 11.64 -13.65 4.68
C PHE A 169 10.20 -14.15 4.85
N ALA A 170 9.27 -13.26 5.23
CA ALA A 170 7.86 -13.56 5.47
C ALA A 170 7.21 -14.41 4.37
N SER A 171 7.44 -14.06 3.10
CA SER A 171 6.88 -14.74 1.93
C SER A 171 7.55 -16.07 1.59
N SER A 172 8.67 -16.40 2.25
CA SER A 172 9.42 -17.63 2.03
C SER A 172 9.23 -18.67 3.14
N PHE A 173 8.48 -18.34 4.19
CA PHE A 173 8.06 -19.31 5.21
C PHE A 173 6.83 -20.08 4.70
N ASP A 174 6.85 -21.41 4.82
CA ASP A 174 5.70 -22.27 4.53
C ASP A 174 4.54 -21.90 5.47
N PRO A 175 3.32 -21.60 4.99
CA PRO A 175 2.14 -21.29 5.80
C PRO A 175 1.87 -22.24 6.99
N ARG A 176 2.37 -23.49 6.93
CA ARG A 176 2.29 -24.46 8.04
C ARG A 176 3.10 -24.08 9.28
N TRP A 177 3.99 -23.10 9.19
CA TRP A 177 4.78 -22.62 10.30
C TRP A 177 3.93 -22.10 11.48
N ALA A 178 2.73 -21.58 11.21
CA ALA A 178 1.78 -21.13 12.22
C ALA A 178 1.41 -22.21 13.26
N SER A 179 1.48 -23.49 12.88
CA SER A 179 1.16 -24.65 13.74
C SER A 179 2.39 -25.40 14.26
N SER A 180 3.59 -24.93 13.93
CA SER A 180 4.84 -25.62 14.24
C SER A 180 5.30 -25.33 15.67
N PRO A 181 5.92 -26.31 16.37
CA PRO A 181 6.66 -26.10 17.62
C PRO A 181 7.64 -24.92 17.58
N SER A 182 8.13 -24.56 16.40
CA SER A 182 9.05 -23.43 16.20
C SER A 182 8.43 -22.06 16.48
N THR A 183 7.12 -21.89 16.34
CA THR A 183 6.41 -20.65 16.71
C THR A 183 6.41 -20.43 18.22
N ILE A 184 6.31 -21.50 19.00
CA ILE A 184 6.42 -21.45 20.47
C ILE A 184 7.83 -21.00 20.88
N GLY A 185 8.85 -21.47 20.16
CA GLY A 185 10.24 -21.09 20.39
C GLY A 185 10.52 -19.62 20.09
N THR A 186 10.08 -19.12 18.93
CA THR A 186 10.25 -17.72 18.56
C THR A 186 9.43 -16.79 19.44
N GLN A 187 8.16 -17.12 19.70
CA GLN A 187 7.33 -16.34 20.62
C GLN A 187 7.93 -16.30 22.03
N GLY A 188 8.37 -17.44 22.57
CA GLY A 188 9.00 -17.51 23.88
C GLY A 188 10.29 -16.69 23.97
N LEU A 189 11.10 -16.70 22.92
CA LEU A 189 12.32 -15.88 22.82
C LEU A 189 12.00 -14.38 22.81
N LEU A 190 11.03 -13.96 21.99
CA LEU A 190 10.61 -12.56 21.90
C LEU A 190 10.02 -12.05 23.23
N VAL A 191 9.21 -12.87 23.91
CA VAL A 191 8.69 -12.57 25.26
C VAL A 191 9.85 -12.35 26.24
N LEU A 192 10.82 -13.27 26.31
CA LEU A 192 11.96 -13.14 27.23
C LEU A 192 12.78 -11.86 27.00
N LEU A 193 12.95 -11.44 25.74
CA LEU A 193 13.67 -10.20 25.40
C LEU A 193 12.88 -8.94 25.80
N ILE A 194 11.56 -8.95 25.60
CA ILE A 194 10.67 -7.86 25.99
C ILE A 194 10.60 -7.74 27.52
N ASP A 195 10.41 -8.86 28.23
CA ASP A 195 10.39 -8.90 29.69
C ASP A 195 11.72 -8.42 30.29
N SER A 196 12.82 -8.56 29.55
CA SER A 196 14.15 -8.08 29.93
C SER A 196 14.37 -6.58 29.64
N GLY A 197 13.44 -5.91 28.96
CA GLY A 197 13.47 -4.46 28.71
C GLY A 197 13.69 -4.04 27.26
N ALA A 198 13.42 -4.91 26.27
CA ALA A 198 13.39 -4.50 24.86
C ALA A 198 12.16 -3.63 24.55
N ASP A 199 12.36 -2.52 23.83
CA ASP A 199 11.35 -1.46 23.62
C ASP A 199 10.95 -1.22 22.15
N SER A 200 11.45 -2.01 21.19
CA SER A 200 11.21 -1.82 19.75
C SER A 200 9.98 -2.56 19.18
N VAL A 201 9.09 -3.06 20.03
CA VAL A 201 7.92 -3.87 19.62
C VAL A 201 7.05 -3.15 18.59
N ASN A 202 6.71 -1.88 18.85
CA ASN A 202 5.89 -1.08 17.93
C ASN A 202 6.58 -0.88 16.58
N GLN A 203 7.90 -0.61 16.57
CA GLN A 203 8.66 -0.46 15.32
C GLN A 203 8.59 -1.73 14.46
N TRP A 204 8.73 -2.91 15.07
CA TRP A 204 8.65 -4.18 14.35
C TRP A 204 7.25 -4.57 13.94
N LEU A 205 6.22 -4.20 14.71
CA LEU A 205 4.83 -4.36 14.29
C LEU A 205 4.57 -3.60 12.98
N LEU A 206 5.04 -2.36 12.88
CA LEU A 206 4.92 -1.54 11.67
C LEU A 206 5.72 -2.12 10.49
N GLN A 207 6.97 -2.58 10.73
CA GLN A 207 7.77 -3.21 9.67
C GLN A 207 7.16 -4.54 9.20
N ALA A 208 6.76 -5.41 10.12
CA ALA A 208 6.11 -6.68 9.81
C ALA A 208 4.84 -6.48 8.98
N SER A 209 4.03 -5.47 9.33
CA SER A 209 2.82 -5.08 8.59
C SER A 209 3.13 -4.60 7.18
N ARG A 210 4.21 -3.82 7.02
CA ARG A 210 4.68 -3.36 5.71
C ARG A 210 5.13 -4.50 4.80
N PHE A 211 5.87 -5.46 5.33
CA PHE A 211 6.39 -6.59 4.53
C PHE A 211 5.38 -7.73 4.35
N GLY A 212 4.36 -7.80 5.21
CA GLY A 212 3.32 -8.81 5.19
C GLY A 212 3.66 -10.06 5.99
N SER A 213 4.39 -9.92 7.10
CA SER A 213 4.70 -11.02 8.01
C SER A 213 3.56 -11.24 9.00
N THR A 214 2.45 -11.83 8.53
CA THR A 214 1.19 -11.94 9.28
C THR A 214 1.35 -12.63 10.63
N GLU A 215 2.10 -13.73 10.70
CA GLU A 215 2.31 -14.44 11.96
C GLU A 215 3.27 -13.69 12.91
N LEU A 216 4.27 -12.96 12.40
CA LEU A 216 5.10 -12.11 13.25
C LEU A 216 4.21 -11.02 13.85
N VAL A 217 3.32 -10.42 13.05
CA VAL A 217 2.29 -9.50 13.56
C VAL A 217 1.43 -10.16 14.63
N ARG A 218 0.90 -11.37 14.39
CA ARG A 218 0.12 -12.13 15.39
C ARG A 218 0.89 -12.36 16.69
N ASN A 219 2.14 -12.79 16.60
CA ASN A 219 2.99 -13.00 17.76
C ASN A 219 3.21 -11.69 18.52
N LEU A 220 3.51 -10.60 17.82
CA LEU A 220 3.71 -9.27 18.43
C LEU A 220 2.43 -8.74 19.09
N LEU A 221 1.25 -8.93 18.48
CA LEU A 221 -0.05 -8.59 19.07
C LEU A 221 -0.30 -9.38 20.37
N GLN A 222 -0.06 -10.69 20.35
CA GLN A 222 -0.22 -11.53 21.55
C GLN A 222 0.75 -11.14 22.66
N ILE A 223 1.99 -10.79 22.32
CA ILE A 223 2.98 -10.35 23.31
C ILE A 223 2.59 -8.98 23.88
N ALA A 224 2.19 -8.03 23.04
CA ALA A 224 1.76 -6.72 23.48
C ALA A 224 0.56 -6.78 24.43
N LEU A 225 -0.42 -7.65 24.11
CA LEU A 225 -1.58 -7.88 24.98
C LEU A 225 -1.17 -8.44 26.35
N ARG A 226 -0.26 -9.43 26.38
CA ARG A 226 0.21 -10.04 27.63
C ARG A 226 1.01 -9.08 28.51
N ASN A 227 1.83 -8.24 27.87
CA ASN A 227 2.74 -7.34 28.56
C ASN A 227 2.19 -5.91 28.71
N SER A 228 0.90 -5.68 28.38
CA SER A 228 0.25 -4.36 28.42
C SER A 228 1.06 -3.27 27.72
N LEU A 229 1.65 -3.61 26.57
CA LEU A 229 2.44 -2.68 25.77
C LEU A 229 1.53 -1.82 24.91
N ASP A 230 1.80 -0.52 24.87
CA ASP A 230 1.13 0.41 23.96
C ASP A 230 1.67 0.23 22.54
N ILE A 231 0.84 -0.27 21.65
CA ILE A 231 1.17 -0.52 20.23
C ILE A 231 0.13 0.13 19.32
N ASP A 232 0.59 0.72 18.22
CA ASP A 232 -0.28 1.42 17.28
C ASP A 232 -0.80 0.47 16.18
N VAL A 233 -1.82 -0.31 16.54
CA VAL A 233 -2.44 -1.30 15.63
C VAL A 233 -3.11 -0.61 14.44
N ASP A 234 -3.72 0.56 14.65
CA ASP A 234 -4.40 1.31 13.58
C ASP A 234 -3.38 1.82 12.54
N LEU A 235 -2.23 2.32 12.98
CA LEU A 235 -1.14 2.70 12.07
C LEU A 235 -0.55 1.49 11.36
N ALA A 236 -0.37 0.36 12.06
CA ALA A 236 0.07 -0.90 11.47
C ALA A 236 -0.88 -1.39 10.36
N SER A 237 -2.19 -1.34 10.61
CA SER A 237 -3.24 -1.65 9.62
C SER A 237 -3.16 -0.71 8.42
N GLY A 238 -2.82 0.55 8.68
CA GLY A 238 -2.48 1.55 7.68
C GLY A 238 -1.35 1.12 6.74
N PHE A 239 -0.24 0.63 7.29
CA PHE A 239 0.88 0.13 6.49
C PHE A 239 0.52 -1.13 5.71
N ALA A 240 -0.15 -2.11 6.34
CA ALA A 240 -0.57 -3.33 5.65
C ALA A 240 -1.47 -3.00 4.44
N SER A 241 -2.43 -2.09 4.63
CA SER A 241 -3.35 -1.63 3.58
C SER A 241 -2.64 -0.90 2.44
N HIS A 242 -1.68 -0.02 2.78
CA HIS A 242 -0.88 0.72 1.80
C HIS A 242 -0.02 -0.18 0.90
N TYR A 243 0.50 -1.29 1.44
CA TYR A 243 1.32 -2.24 0.71
C TYR A 243 0.53 -3.45 0.18
N GLY A 244 -0.80 -3.43 0.28
CA GLY A 244 -1.67 -4.48 -0.25
C GLY A 244 -1.53 -5.84 0.45
N LYS A 245 -1.13 -5.85 1.72
CA LYS A 245 -0.95 -7.07 2.52
C LYS A 245 -2.30 -7.48 3.14
N MET A 246 -3.12 -8.16 2.35
CA MET A 246 -4.49 -8.57 2.72
C MET A 246 -4.53 -9.36 4.04
N ASP A 247 -3.82 -10.48 4.11
CA ASP A 247 -3.87 -11.37 5.27
C ASP A 247 -3.38 -10.68 6.55
N THR A 248 -2.35 -9.82 6.42
CA THR A 248 -1.80 -9.06 7.53
C THR A 248 -2.76 -7.96 7.99
N MET A 249 -3.40 -7.26 7.04
CA MET A 249 -4.44 -6.27 7.36
C MET A 249 -5.62 -6.93 8.08
N GLU A 250 -6.07 -8.10 7.61
CA GLU A 250 -7.16 -8.85 8.25
C GLU A 250 -6.80 -9.30 9.66
N CYS A 251 -5.58 -9.83 9.87
CA CYS A 251 -5.07 -10.15 11.20
C CYS A 251 -5.09 -8.93 12.14
N LEU A 252 -4.69 -7.75 11.66
CA LEU A 252 -4.72 -6.52 12.48
C LEU A 252 -6.13 -6.06 12.82
N VAL A 253 -7.08 -6.22 11.90
CA VAL A 253 -8.49 -5.86 12.13
C VAL A 253 -9.18 -6.85 13.07
N GLU A 254 -8.96 -8.16 12.87
CA GLU A 254 -9.68 -9.22 13.59
C GLU A 254 -9.04 -9.58 14.93
N GLU A 255 -7.71 -9.72 14.97
CA GLU A 255 -6.97 -10.11 16.18
C GLU A 255 -6.40 -8.90 16.92
N GLY A 256 -5.97 -7.87 16.17
CA GLY A 256 -5.47 -6.62 16.73
C GLY A 256 -6.56 -5.63 17.14
N ASN A 257 -7.83 -5.91 16.81
CA ASN A 257 -8.98 -5.08 17.13
C ASN A 257 -8.84 -3.63 16.61
N ALA A 258 -8.26 -3.45 15.41
CA ALA A 258 -8.15 -2.13 14.78
C ALA A 258 -9.54 -1.52 14.54
N MET A 259 -9.77 -0.33 15.09
CA MET A 259 -11.08 0.34 15.08
C MET A 259 -11.14 1.50 14.07
N ALA A 260 -9.99 2.06 13.69
CA ALA A 260 -9.94 3.23 12.83
C ALA A 260 -9.74 2.82 11.36
N PHE A 261 -10.84 2.64 10.61
CA PHE A 261 -10.77 2.25 9.20
C PHE A 261 -10.40 3.40 8.25
N LEU A 262 -10.57 4.66 8.65
CA LEU A 262 -10.29 5.82 7.78
C LEU A 262 -8.87 5.80 7.21
N GLY A 263 -7.85 5.69 8.06
CA GLY A 263 -6.45 5.72 7.65
C GLY A 263 -6.07 4.56 6.71
N PRO A 264 -6.34 3.30 7.09
CA PRO A 264 -6.16 2.13 6.24
C PRO A 264 -6.88 2.21 4.89
N LEU A 265 -8.17 2.58 4.89
CA LEU A 265 -8.98 2.69 3.68
C LEU A 265 -8.48 3.78 2.74
N MET A 266 -8.15 4.97 3.27
CA MET A 266 -7.59 6.06 2.47
C MET A 266 -6.27 5.65 1.80
N ARG A 267 -5.33 5.03 2.53
CA ARG A 267 -4.05 4.58 1.96
C ARG A 267 -4.24 3.50 0.88
N ALA A 268 -5.17 2.57 1.10
CA ALA A 268 -5.53 1.58 0.07
C ALA A 268 -6.11 2.24 -1.18
N ALA A 269 -6.94 3.26 -0.99
CA ALA A 269 -7.54 4.03 -2.08
C ALA A 269 -6.53 4.87 -2.86
N GLU A 270 -5.58 5.54 -2.19
CA GLU A 270 -4.48 6.28 -2.83
C GLU A 270 -3.60 5.36 -3.70
N ARG A 271 -3.39 4.12 -3.22
CA ARG A 271 -2.55 3.12 -3.90
C ARG A 271 -3.25 2.35 -5.02
N GLY A 272 -4.58 2.42 -5.10
CA GLY A 272 -5.35 1.65 -6.07
C GLY A 272 -5.49 0.17 -5.68
N CYS A 273 -5.39 -0.18 -4.39
CA CYS A 273 -5.50 -1.58 -3.96
C CYS A 273 -6.98 -2.01 -3.83
N THR A 274 -7.60 -2.33 -4.96
CA THR A 274 -9.02 -2.73 -5.05
C THR A 274 -9.42 -3.85 -4.07
N PRO A 275 -8.63 -4.94 -3.88
CA PRO A 275 -9.01 -6.01 -2.94
C PRO A 275 -9.13 -5.54 -1.49
N VAL A 276 -8.21 -4.68 -1.03
CA VAL A 276 -8.22 -4.12 0.34
C VAL A 276 -9.43 -3.22 0.52
N VAL A 277 -9.69 -2.33 -0.46
CA VAL A 277 -10.84 -1.42 -0.42
C VAL A 277 -12.15 -2.20 -0.35
N GLN A 278 -12.32 -3.21 -1.21
CA GLN A 278 -13.52 -4.07 -1.19
C GLN A 278 -13.72 -4.74 0.17
N ARG A 279 -12.64 -5.19 0.81
CA ARG A 279 -12.72 -5.85 2.12
C ARG A 279 -13.18 -4.91 3.22
N PHE A 280 -12.65 -3.68 3.27
CA PHE A 280 -13.11 -2.66 4.21
C PHE A 280 -14.56 -2.25 3.98
N VAL A 281 -14.98 -2.02 2.73
CA VAL A 281 -16.37 -1.69 2.41
C VAL A 281 -17.33 -2.80 2.87
N ARG A 282 -16.97 -4.08 2.68
CA ARG A 282 -17.76 -5.23 3.18
C ARG A 282 -17.82 -5.32 4.70
N LYS A 283 -16.80 -4.83 5.42
CA LYS A 283 -16.77 -4.79 6.89
C LYS A 283 -17.63 -3.64 7.47
N GLY A 284 -18.14 -2.73 6.63
CA GLY A 284 -19.07 -1.68 7.04
C GLY A 284 -18.38 -0.37 7.45
N CYS A 285 -17.69 0.28 6.52
CA CYS A 285 -17.11 1.61 6.73
C CYS A 285 -18.18 2.68 6.95
N ARG A 286 -17.82 3.74 7.68
CA ARG A 286 -18.69 4.91 7.89
C ARG A 286 -18.81 5.74 6.62
N ASP A 287 -19.93 6.43 6.50
CA ASP A 287 -20.26 7.38 5.43
C ASP A 287 -19.12 8.34 5.07
N MET A 288 -18.54 8.99 6.08
CA MET A 288 -17.43 9.93 5.88
C MET A 288 -16.14 9.24 5.41
N GLU A 289 -15.89 8.00 5.82
CA GLU A 289 -14.72 7.23 5.40
C GLU A 289 -14.79 6.87 3.92
N LEU A 290 -15.99 6.53 3.43
CA LEU A 290 -16.25 6.28 2.01
C LEU A 290 -16.05 7.56 1.18
N CYS A 291 -16.51 8.71 1.66
CA CYS A 291 -16.33 9.98 0.95
C CYS A 291 -14.86 10.44 0.91
N LEU A 292 -14.13 10.34 2.02
CA LEU A 292 -12.72 10.71 2.08
C LEU A 292 -11.84 9.76 1.27
N SER A 293 -12.13 8.46 1.29
CA SER A 293 -11.42 7.48 0.46
C SER A 293 -11.73 7.62 -1.03
N LEU A 294 -12.96 7.96 -1.41
CA LEU A 294 -13.31 8.34 -2.78
C LEU A 294 -12.47 9.54 -3.23
N THR A 295 -12.40 10.58 -2.41
CA THR A 295 -11.59 11.78 -2.68
C THR A 295 -10.12 11.43 -2.87
N ALA A 296 -9.58 10.56 -2.02
CA ALA A 296 -8.20 10.08 -2.13
C ALA A 296 -7.96 9.28 -3.43
N ALA A 297 -8.87 8.37 -3.78
CA ALA A 297 -8.80 7.61 -5.04
C ALA A 297 -8.84 8.54 -6.26
N THR A 298 -9.73 9.53 -6.27
CA THR A 298 -9.84 10.47 -7.40
C THR A 298 -8.65 11.42 -7.48
N SER A 299 -8.15 11.92 -6.36
CA SER A 299 -6.92 12.74 -6.31
C SER A 299 -5.70 11.97 -6.85
N CYS A 300 -5.64 10.66 -6.64
CA CYS A 300 -4.55 9.81 -7.13
C CYS A 300 -4.82 9.16 -8.50
N ASN A 301 -5.88 9.56 -9.20
CA ASN A 301 -6.30 9.01 -10.50
C ASN A 301 -6.54 7.49 -10.50
N GLN A 302 -6.94 6.92 -9.35
CA GLN A 302 -7.28 5.51 -9.20
C GLN A 302 -8.72 5.25 -9.65
N VAL A 303 -8.94 5.29 -10.97
CA VAL A 303 -10.27 5.22 -11.58
C VAL A 303 -11.05 3.95 -11.21
N GLU A 304 -10.37 2.80 -11.13
CA GLU A 304 -11.00 1.52 -10.79
C GLU A 304 -11.57 1.53 -9.36
N VAL A 305 -10.77 2.02 -8.40
CA VAL A 305 -11.20 2.15 -7.00
C VAL A 305 -12.30 3.21 -6.86
N ALA A 306 -12.16 4.36 -7.53
CA ALA A 306 -13.17 5.41 -7.50
C ALA A 306 -14.51 4.92 -8.09
N ALA A 307 -14.48 4.14 -9.18
CA ALA A 307 -15.67 3.53 -9.76
C ALA A 307 -16.32 2.49 -8.85
N TYR A 308 -15.53 1.76 -8.06
CA TYR A 308 -16.06 0.86 -7.05
C TYR A 308 -16.66 1.60 -5.85
N LEU A 309 -16.02 2.67 -5.36
CA LEU A 309 -16.45 3.41 -4.17
C LEU A 309 -17.68 4.30 -4.42
N LEU A 310 -17.78 4.92 -5.60
CA LEU A 310 -18.81 5.91 -5.89
C LEU A 310 -20.26 5.41 -5.67
N PRO A 311 -20.65 4.18 -6.07
CA PRO A 311 -21.97 3.63 -5.78
C PRO A 311 -22.25 3.39 -4.29
N HIS A 312 -21.20 3.17 -3.49
CA HIS A 312 -21.32 2.92 -2.05
C HIS A 312 -21.31 4.20 -1.23
N ALA A 313 -20.84 5.31 -1.79
CA ALA A 313 -20.78 6.59 -1.10
C ALA A 313 -22.18 7.20 -0.90
N PRO A 314 -22.48 7.74 0.29
CA PRO A 314 -23.78 8.30 0.63
C PRO A 314 -24.07 9.57 -0.18
N LYS A 315 -25.13 9.53 -1.00
CA LYS A 315 -25.52 10.63 -1.90
C LYS A 315 -25.70 11.98 -1.19
N HIS A 316 -26.22 11.97 0.04
CA HIS A 316 -26.46 13.19 0.81
C HIS A 316 -25.14 13.89 1.20
N VAL A 317 -24.12 13.13 1.61
CA VAL A 317 -22.77 13.66 1.91
C VAL A 317 -22.08 14.12 0.63
N LEU A 318 -22.19 13.33 -0.45
CA LEU A 318 -21.63 13.71 -1.75
C LEU A 318 -22.21 15.03 -2.26
N ALA A 319 -23.52 15.23 -2.15
CA ALA A 319 -24.15 16.49 -2.55
C ALA A 319 -23.60 17.68 -1.75
N ALA A 320 -23.45 17.53 -0.44
CA ALA A 320 -22.93 18.57 0.45
C ALA A 320 -21.45 18.90 0.20
N LEU A 321 -20.61 17.89 -0.05
CA LEU A 321 -19.15 18.04 -0.19
C LEU A 321 -18.67 18.08 -1.65
N SER A 322 -19.57 17.98 -2.63
CA SER A 322 -19.22 17.81 -4.05
C SER A 322 -18.21 18.85 -4.57
N ILE A 323 -18.39 20.13 -4.24
CA ILE A 323 -17.49 21.21 -4.65
C ILE A 323 -16.11 21.06 -4.00
N GLU A 324 -16.09 20.74 -2.71
CA GLU A 324 -14.84 20.56 -1.94
C GLU A 324 -14.06 19.34 -2.43
N ILE A 325 -14.73 18.21 -2.67
CA ILE A 325 -14.13 16.99 -3.22
C ILE A 325 -13.46 17.28 -4.56
N LEU A 326 -14.07 18.08 -5.43
CA LEU A 326 -13.48 18.45 -6.71
C LEU A 326 -12.29 19.40 -6.58
N LYS A 327 -12.36 20.37 -5.65
CA LYS A 327 -11.21 21.24 -5.35
C LYS A 327 -10.03 20.42 -4.87
N VAL A 328 -10.24 19.56 -3.87
CA VAL A 328 -9.21 18.67 -3.31
C VAL A 328 -8.69 17.69 -4.37
N THR A 329 -9.58 17.15 -5.22
CA THR A 329 -9.19 16.28 -6.33
C THR A 329 -8.26 17.01 -7.30
N ALA A 330 -8.57 18.25 -7.68
CA ALA A 330 -7.76 19.04 -8.61
C ALA A 330 -6.43 19.53 -8.01
N GLU A 331 -6.42 19.90 -6.73
CA GLU A 331 -5.23 20.42 -6.06
C GLU A 331 -4.19 19.32 -5.77
N ARG A 332 -4.64 18.12 -5.38
CA ARG A 332 -3.74 17.03 -4.99
C ARG A 332 -3.25 16.17 -6.14
N SER A 333 -3.83 16.29 -7.33
CA SER A 333 -3.55 15.42 -8.48
C SER A 333 -2.29 15.78 -9.30
N GLY A 334 -1.45 16.71 -8.81
CA GLY A 334 -0.19 17.07 -9.46
C GLY A 334 -0.36 17.62 -10.88
N GLY A 335 -1.52 18.25 -11.16
CA GLY A 335 -1.84 18.84 -12.46
C GLY A 335 -2.67 17.97 -13.40
N SER A 336 -2.91 16.69 -13.09
CA SER A 336 -3.85 15.85 -13.85
C SER A 336 -5.30 16.14 -13.43
N LEU A 337 -6.21 16.29 -14.39
CA LEU A 337 -7.63 16.48 -14.13
C LEU A 337 -8.46 15.23 -14.48
N ASP A 338 -7.82 14.07 -14.54
CA ASP A 338 -8.47 12.81 -14.91
C ASP A 338 -9.47 12.35 -13.84
N GLY A 339 -9.12 12.44 -12.55
CA GLY A 339 -10.03 12.19 -11.44
C GLY A 339 -11.25 13.13 -11.43
N VAL A 340 -11.03 14.42 -11.71
CA VAL A 340 -12.11 15.40 -11.89
C VAL A 340 -13.01 14.99 -13.05
N SER A 341 -12.42 14.70 -14.21
CA SER A 341 -13.14 14.26 -15.41
C SER A 341 -13.98 13.02 -15.14
N PHE A 342 -13.43 12.06 -14.39
CA PHE A 342 -14.14 10.85 -13.96
C PHE A 342 -15.36 11.17 -13.09
N LEU A 343 -15.20 12.03 -12.06
CA LEU A 343 -16.30 12.44 -11.19
C LEU A 343 -17.41 13.13 -12.01
N LEU A 344 -17.05 14.10 -12.85
CA LEU A 344 -18.02 14.83 -13.68
C LEU A 344 -18.80 13.91 -14.63
N ARG A 345 -18.13 12.92 -15.22
CA ARG A 345 -18.78 11.91 -16.07
C ARG A 345 -19.70 10.97 -15.31
N SER A 346 -19.54 10.88 -13.99
CA SER A 346 -20.32 9.99 -13.13
C SER A 346 -21.54 10.67 -12.51
N ASP A 347 -21.96 11.83 -13.05
CA ASP A 347 -23.08 12.63 -12.55
C ASP A 347 -22.87 13.13 -11.11
N PHE A 348 -21.61 13.38 -10.76
CA PHE A 348 -21.22 13.86 -9.44
C PHE A 348 -21.73 15.28 -9.16
N LEU A 349 -22.15 16.02 -10.20
CA LEU A 349 -22.56 17.41 -10.12
C LEU A 349 -23.72 17.75 -11.05
N ASP A 350 -24.76 18.36 -10.49
CA ASP A 350 -25.78 19.03 -11.28
C ASP A 350 -25.45 20.52 -11.55
N ASN A 351 -24.59 21.20 -10.76
CA ASN A 351 -24.60 22.67 -10.70
C ASN A 351 -23.27 23.47 -10.74
N ILE A 352 -22.06 22.89 -10.77
CA ILE A 352 -20.81 23.72 -10.75
C ILE A 352 -20.57 24.50 -12.04
N ALA A 353 -21.14 24.10 -13.18
CA ALA A 353 -21.00 24.86 -14.42
C ALA A 353 -21.50 26.32 -14.30
N ARG A 354 -22.25 26.64 -13.22
CA ARG A 354 -22.74 27.99 -12.90
C ARG A 354 -21.98 28.70 -11.77
N SER A 355 -21.11 28.01 -11.02
CA SER A 355 -20.44 28.64 -9.88
C SER A 355 -19.20 29.42 -10.32
N ASN A 356 -19.29 30.75 -10.31
CA ASN A 356 -18.16 31.68 -10.46
C ASN A 356 -17.32 31.77 -9.16
N ASP A 357 -17.09 30.63 -8.50
CA ASP A 357 -16.37 30.59 -7.24
C ASP A 357 -14.87 30.86 -7.49
N LYS A 358 -14.41 32.03 -6.99
CA LYS A 358 -13.03 32.49 -7.13
C LYS A 358 -12.03 31.59 -6.41
N SER A 359 -12.48 30.74 -5.48
CA SER A 359 -11.63 29.82 -4.73
C SER A 359 -11.24 28.55 -5.51
N VAL A 360 -11.80 28.31 -6.71
CA VAL A 360 -11.39 27.20 -7.57
C VAL A 360 -10.08 27.56 -8.29
N ALA A 361 -9.10 26.66 -8.28
CA ALA A 361 -7.82 26.80 -8.99
C ALA A 361 -8.02 27.19 -10.48
N PRO A 362 -7.15 28.03 -11.05
CA PRO A 362 -7.31 28.54 -12.40
C PRO A 362 -7.29 27.44 -13.47
N GLU A 363 -6.48 26.39 -13.29
CA GLU A 363 -6.41 25.23 -14.20
C GLU A 363 -7.73 24.46 -14.24
N MET A 364 -8.31 24.20 -13.06
CA MET A 364 -9.61 23.55 -12.92
C MET A 364 -10.73 24.41 -13.52
N ARG A 365 -10.68 25.73 -13.31
CA ARG A 365 -11.65 26.66 -13.91
C ARG A 365 -11.56 26.67 -15.44
N ALA A 366 -10.35 26.71 -16.01
CA ALA A 366 -10.14 26.64 -17.45
C ALA A 366 -10.67 25.32 -18.03
N PHE A 367 -10.40 24.19 -17.36
CA PHE A 367 -10.90 22.87 -17.77
C PHE A 367 -12.44 22.79 -17.75
N LEU A 368 -13.07 23.30 -16.68
CA LEU A 368 -14.53 23.36 -16.60
C LEU A 368 -15.11 24.28 -17.69
N GLN A 369 -14.47 25.42 -17.97
CA GLN A 369 -14.86 26.32 -19.05
C GLN A 369 -14.73 25.66 -20.43
N GLU A 370 -13.66 24.92 -20.68
CA GLU A 370 -13.39 24.29 -21.97
C GLU A 370 -14.32 23.09 -22.26
N HIS A 371 -14.64 22.29 -21.23
CA HIS A 371 -15.30 21.01 -21.44
C HIS A 371 -16.72 20.90 -20.86
N TRP A 372 -17.04 21.66 -19.80
CA TRP A 372 -18.25 21.47 -19.00
C TRP A 372 -19.14 22.71 -18.89
N SER A 373 -18.83 23.79 -19.62
CA SER A 373 -19.62 25.02 -19.65
C SER A 373 -20.68 25.05 -20.76
N GLU A 374 -21.60 26.01 -20.67
CA GLU A 374 -22.54 26.30 -21.77
C GLU A 374 -21.80 26.78 -23.04
N ALA A 375 -20.70 27.53 -22.89
CA ALA A 375 -19.86 27.92 -24.02
C ALA A 375 -19.25 26.69 -24.72
N ALA A 376 -18.81 25.69 -23.97
CA ALA A 376 -18.31 24.42 -24.49
C ALA A 376 -19.38 23.66 -25.28
N PHE A 377 -20.63 23.67 -24.81
CA PHE A 377 -21.77 23.11 -25.53
C PHE A 377 -22.00 23.82 -26.89
N LEU A 378 -22.02 25.15 -26.90
CA LEU A 378 -22.19 25.94 -28.12
C LEU A 378 -21.02 25.75 -29.11
N LEU A 379 -19.79 25.58 -28.61
CA LEU A 379 -18.64 25.23 -29.45
C LEU A 379 -18.80 23.82 -30.06
N GLY A 380 -19.32 22.86 -29.29
CA GLY A 380 -19.65 21.52 -29.77
C GLY A 380 -20.66 21.54 -30.91
N LEU A 381 -21.73 22.33 -30.78
CA LEU A 381 -22.71 22.54 -31.86
C LEU A 381 -22.05 23.09 -33.13
N ARG A 382 -21.25 24.15 -33.01
CA ARG A 382 -20.56 24.79 -34.16
C ARG A 382 -19.64 23.83 -34.89
N GLN A 383 -18.87 23.01 -34.16
CA GLN A 383 -17.97 22.01 -34.76
C GLN A 383 -18.70 20.99 -35.63
N VAL A 384 -19.89 20.53 -35.21
CA VAL A 384 -20.69 19.60 -36.02
C VAL A 384 -21.37 20.30 -37.19
N GLN A 385 -21.76 21.56 -37.04
CA GLN A 385 -22.28 22.36 -38.14
C GLN A 385 -21.24 22.54 -39.25
N GLU A 386 -20.01 22.92 -38.90
CA GLU A 386 -18.89 23.04 -39.84
C GLU A 386 -18.55 21.70 -40.49
N HIS A 387 -18.44 20.63 -39.69
CA HIS A 387 -18.19 19.28 -40.18
C HIS A 387 -19.27 18.83 -41.17
N HIS A 388 -20.53 19.07 -40.87
CA HIS A 388 -21.64 18.75 -41.76
C HIS A 388 -21.58 19.55 -43.06
N VAL A 389 -21.30 20.86 -43.01
CA VAL A 389 -21.15 21.67 -44.23
C VAL A 389 -20.01 21.14 -45.08
N ASN A 390 -18.87 20.80 -44.48
CA ASN A 390 -17.75 20.19 -45.19
C ASN A 390 -18.14 18.85 -45.82
N LEU A 391 -18.85 17.99 -45.09
CA LEU A 391 -19.35 16.72 -45.61
C LEU A 391 -20.30 16.93 -46.80
N VAL A 392 -21.23 17.88 -46.71
CA VAL A 392 -22.17 18.20 -47.80
C VAL A 392 -21.42 18.72 -49.03
N ARG A 393 -20.38 19.55 -48.85
CA ARG A 393 -19.50 19.99 -49.95
C ARG A 393 -18.80 18.81 -50.62
N ILE A 394 -18.24 17.88 -49.83
CA ILE A 394 -17.58 16.68 -50.37
C ILE A 394 -18.58 15.80 -51.12
N ILE A 395 -19.81 15.63 -50.62
CA ILE A 395 -20.84 14.84 -51.31
C ILE A 395 -21.25 15.51 -52.63
N LYS A 396 -21.44 16.84 -52.63
CA LYS A 396 -21.93 17.59 -53.80
C LYS A 396 -20.87 17.91 -54.85
N TRP A 397 -19.62 18.09 -54.45
CA TRP A 397 -18.55 18.59 -55.33
C TRP A 397 -17.26 17.78 -55.23
N GLY A 398 -17.22 16.71 -54.44
CA GLY A 398 -16.04 15.83 -54.37
C GLY A 398 -15.89 14.99 -55.63
N GLU A 399 -14.68 14.98 -56.17
CA GLU A 399 -14.29 14.24 -57.38
C GLU A 399 -13.47 12.98 -57.05
N SER A 400 -13.53 12.51 -55.80
CA SER A 400 -12.77 11.31 -55.42
C SER A 400 -13.31 10.06 -56.15
N PRO A 401 -12.46 9.08 -56.49
CA PRO A 401 -12.89 7.87 -57.19
C PRO A 401 -13.99 7.07 -56.46
N ILE A 402 -14.14 7.27 -55.15
CA ILE A 402 -15.10 6.58 -54.28
C ILE A 402 -16.50 7.27 -54.31
N CYS A 403 -16.62 8.47 -54.91
CA CYS A 403 -17.86 9.22 -55.11
C CYS A 403 -18.88 9.08 -53.96
N LEU A 404 -18.68 9.80 -52.84
CA LEU A 404 -19.48 9.61 -51.63
C LEU A 404 -21.01 9.75 -51.83
N ARG A 405 -21.46 10.40 -52.90
CA ARG A 405 -22.87 10.51 -53.28
C ARG A 405 -23.52 9.18 -53.66
N ASP A 406 -22.73 8.25 -54.20
CA ASP A 406 -23.20 6.96 -54.71
C ASP A 406 -23.34 5.92 -53.58
N LEU A 407 -22.85 6.26 -52.39
CA LEU A 407 -22.93 5.38 -51.23
C LEU A 407 -24.36 5.36 -50.63
N PRO A 408 -24.83 4.19 -50.15
CA PRO A 408 -26.03 4.06 -49.33
C PRO A 408 -26.09 5.08 -48.20
N GLY A 409 -27.30 5.57 -47.88
CA GLY A 409 -27.50 6.59 -46.85
C GLY A 409 -26.86 6.25 -45.50
N ALA A 410 -27.00 5.00 -45.05
CA ALA A 410 -26.39 4.52 -43.81
C ALA A 410 -24.85 4.59 -43.81
N LEU A 411 -24.19 4.33 -44.95
CA LEU A 411 -22.74 4.45 -45.08
C LEU A 411 -22.29 5.91 -45.08
N ARG A 412 -23.06 6.81 -45.70
CA ARG A 412 -22.82 8.26 -45.62
C ARG A 412 -22.93 8.77 -44.17
N VAL A 413 -23.93 8.31 -43.43
CA VAL A 413 -24.09 8.62 -42.00
C VAL A 413 -22.92 8.05 -41.17
N ALA A 414 -22.49 6.82 -41.47
CA ALA A 414 -21.35 6.22 -40.80
C ALA A 414 -20.06 7.02 -41.03
N ILE A 415 -19.76 7.41 -42.27
CA ILE A 415 -18.61 8.28 -42.57
C ILE A 415 -18.70 9.60 -41.79
N ALA A 416 -19.91 10.17 -41.69
CA ALA A 416 -20.14 11.43 -41.00
C ALA A 416 -19.94 11.35 -39.48
N TYR A 417 -20.50 10.33 -38.84
CA TYR A 417 -20.74 10.35 -37.39
C TYR A 417 -20.24 9.12 -36.63
N LEU A 418 -19.73 8.07 -37.29
CA LEU A 418 -19.11 6.92 -36.59
C LEU A 418 -17.93 7.33 -35.69
N PRO A 419 -17.03 8.27 -36.09
CA PRO A 419 -15.97 8.75 -35.20
C PRO A 419 -16.52 9.41 -33.93
N LEU A 420 -17.60 10.20 -34.05
CA LEU A 420 -18.29 10.82 -32.93
C LEU A 420 -18.93 9.77 -32.03
N TYR A 421 -19.64 8.79 -32.60
CA TYR A 421 -20.24 7.67 -31.88
C TYR A 421 -19.17 6.92 -31.04
N ARG A 422 -18.07 6.52 -31.67
CA ARG A 422 -16.95 5.84 -30.98
C ARG A 422 -16.33 6.71 -29.89
N LYS A 423 -16.19 8.02 -30.12
CA LYS A 423 -15.67 8.95 -29.11
C LYS A 423 -16.61 9.06 -27.91
N CYS A 424 -17.92 9.14 -28.15
CA CYS A 424 -18.94 9.14 -27.11
C CYS A 424 -19.01 7.81 -26.35
N LEU A 425 -18.77 6.66 -27.01
CA LEU A 425 -18.64 5.35 -26.33
C LEU A 425 -17.41 5.31 -25.43
N LYS A 426 -16.23 5.66 -25.98
CA LYS A 426 -14.96 5.71 -25.25
C LYS A 426 -14.97 6.66 -24.05
N ALA A 427 -15.74 7.73 -24.10
CA ALA A 427 -15.86 8.67 -22.99
C ALA A 427 -16.39 8.01 -21.70
N GLY A 428 -17.19 6.93 -21.79
CA GLY A 428 -17.71 6.25 -20.59
C GLY A 428 -18.64 7.14 -19.73
N GLY A 429 -19.06 6.63 -18.56
CA GLY A 429 -19.85 7.40 -17.57
C GLY A 429 -21.35 7.58 -17.89
N SER A 430 -22.08 8.18 -16.96
CA SER A 430 -23.49 8.57 -17.12
C SER A 430 -23.62 9.83 -17.98
N LEU A 431 -22.70 10.79 -17.81
CA LEU A 431 -22.68 12.08 -18.50
C LEU A 431 -21.56 12.17 -19.54
N LEU A 432 -21.83 12.93 -20.60
CA LEU A 432 -20.81 13.39 -21.55
C LEU A 432 -20.37 14.80 -21.17
N SER A 433 -19.14 15.17 -21.52
CA SER A 433 -18.73 16.57 -21.48
C SER A 433 -19.69 17.43 -22.31
N GLN A 434 -19.93 18.67 -21.90
CA GLN A 434 -20.87 19.57 -22.58
C GLN A 434 -20.49 19.77 -24.05
N ARG A 435 -19.20 19.80 -24.37
CA ARG A 435 -18.73 19.84 -25.76
C ARG A 435 -19.16 18.63 -26.57
N LEU A 436 -18.93 17.40 -26.07
CA LEU A 436 -19.37 16.18 -26.75
C LEU A 436 -20.89 16.08 -26.83
N ARG A 437 -21.59 16.53 -25.78
CA ARG A 437 -23.05 16.61 -25.76
C ARG A 437 -23.58 17.51 -26.86
N GLY A 438 -22.99 18.71 -27.02
CA GLY A 438 -23.34 19.63 -28.10
C GLY A 438 -23.15 19.00 -29.47
N GLN A 439 -22.02 18.34 -29.69
CA GLN A 439 -21.76 17.62 -30.95
C GLN A 439 -22.83 16.54 -31.22
N LEU A 440 -23.15 15.72 -30.22
CA LEU A 440 -24.11 14.63 -30.35
C LEU A 440 -25.54 15.13 -30.58
N VAL A 441 -25.97 16.19 -29.88
CA VAL A 441 -27.30 16.79 -30.08
C VAL A 441 -27.45 17.34 -31.50
N ASP A 442 -26.44 18.03 -32.04
CA ASP A 442 -26.53 18.54 -33.43
C ASP A 442 -26.55 17.40 -34.46
N ALA A 443 -25.73 16.36 -34.25
CA ALA A 443 -25.70 15.19 -35.12
C ALA A 443 -27.06 14.49 -35.15
N VAL A 444 -27.66 14.24 -33.98
CA VAL A 444 -28.98 13.59 -33.88
C VAL A 444 -30.09 14.45 -34.48
N ARG A 445 -30.07 15.77 -34.25
CA ARG A 445 -31.04 16.71 -34.85
C ARG A 445 -31.03 16.64 -36.38
N ARG A 446 -29.85 16.49 -36.99
CA ARG A 446 -29.69 16.40 -38.45
C ARG A 446 -30.17 15.07 -39.04
N LEU A 447 -30.30 14.03 -38.23
CA LEU A 447 -30.82 12.73 -38.65
C LEU A 447 -32.36 12.67 -38.60
N GLY A 448 -33.05 13.78 -38.30
CA GLY A 448 -34.51 13.90 -38.41
C GLY A 448 -35.28 13.82 -37.09
N CYS A 449 -34.60 13.77 -35.94
CA CYS A 449 -35.25 13.83 -34.62
C CYS A 449 -35.48 15.28 -34.17
N MET A 450 -36.69 15.80 -34.40
CA MET A 450 -37.05 17.21 -34.20
C MET A 450 -37.25 17.64 -32.74
N GLU A 451 -37.45 16.71 -31.78
CA GLU A 451 -37.80 17.06 -30.39
C GLU A 451 -36.97 16.36 -29.32
N LEU A 452 -35.64 16.51 -29.35
CA LEU A 452 -34.82 16.20 -28.18
C LEU A 452 -34.64 17.46 -27.35
N LYS A 453 -35.27 17.48 -26.16
CA LYS A 453 -34.97 18.50 -25.13
C LYS A 453 -33.46 18.54 -24.91
N LYS A 454 -32.87 19.74 -24.75
CA LYS A 454 -31.44 19.95 -24.43
C LYS A 454 -30.95 19.06 -23.26
N ALA A 455 -31.87 18.61 -22.39
CA ALA A 455 -31.64 17.74 -21.24
C ALA A 455 -31.53 16.22 -21.55
N SER A 456 -31.61 15.77 -22.81
CA SER A 456 -31.56 14.33 -23.14
C SER A 456 -30.27 13.64 -22.65
N HIS A 457 -30.42 12.43 -22.10
CA HIS A 457 -29.34 11.65 -21.49
C HIS A 457 -28.43 11.02 -22.55
N ARG A 458 -27.15 10.76 -22.22
CA ARG A 458 -26.15 10.13 -23.12
C ARG A 458 -26.71 8.90 -23.84
N ARG A 459 -27.36 7.99 -23.11
CA ARG A 459 -27.93 6.74 -23.65
C ARG A 459 -28.99 7.00 -24.72
N GLN A 460 -29.91 7.93 -24.47
CA GLN A 460 -30.98 8.25 -25.42
C GLN A 460 -30.41 8.79 -26.74
N LEU A 461 -29.45 9.71 -26.65
CA LEU A 461 -28.81 10.30 -27.83
C LEU A 461 -27.97 9.29 -28.63
N LEU A 462 -27.28 8.37 -27.93
CA LEU A 462 -26.49 7.33 -28.59
C LEU A 462 -27.38 6.32 -29.34
N VAL A 463 -28.50 5.89 -28.74
CA VAL A 463 -29.44 4.95 -29.38
C VAL A 463 -29.98 5.51 -30.69
N VAL A 464 -30.30 6.80 -30.74
CA VAL A 464 -30.76 7.43 -31.99
C VAL A 464 -29.67 7.41 -33.05
N LEU A 465 -28.43 7.76 -32.69
CA LEU A 465 -27.32 7.72 -33.64
C LEU A 465 -27.03 6.29 -34.12
N GLU A 466 -27.08 5.32 -33.21
CA GLU A 466 -26.87 3.90 -33.46
C GLU A 466 -27.89 3.32 -34.45
N HIS A 467 -29.15 3.74 -34.37
CA HIS A 467 -30.22 3.30 -35.29
C HIS A 467 -29.94 3.66 -36.76
N HIS A 468 -29.18 4.72 -37.01
CA HIS A 468 -28.81 5.15 -38.37
C HIS A 468 -27.44 4.61 -38.83
N LEU A 469 -26.72 3.88 -37.98
CA LEU A 469 -25.43 3.27 -38.31
C LEU A 469 -25.62 1.81 -38.78
N PRO A 470 -24.81 1.33 -39.74
CA PRO A 470 -24.81 -0.08 -40.13
C PRO A 470 -24.42 -0.98 -38.94
N SER A 471 -25.20 -2.04 -38.70
CA SER A 471 -25.04 -2.96 -37.56
C SER A 471 -23.64 -3.56 -37.44
N PHE A 472 -23.02 -3.92 -38.56
CA PHE A 472 -21.65 -4.48 -38.61
C PHE A 472 -20.55 -3.48 -38.18
N LEU A 473 -20.82 -2.17 -38.15
CA LEU A 473 -19.88 -1.14 -37.68
C LEU A 473 -20.03 -0.82 -36.19
N VAL A 474 -21.21 -1.11 -35.64
CA VAL A 474 -21.57 -0.88 -34.24
C VAL A 474 -21.15 -2.07 -33.38
N ASN A 475 -21.42 -3.29 -33.85
CA ASN A 475 -21.01 -4.54 -33.23
C ASN A 475 -20.00 -5.26 -34.14
N PRO A 476 -18.70 -4.94 -34.05
CA PRO A 476 -17.69 -5.77 -34.68
C PRO A 476 -17.71 -7.12 -33.96
N SER A 477 -18.16 -8.15 -34.67
CA SER A 477 -18.13 -9.56 -34.24
C SER A 477 -16.75 -10.00 -33.78
#